data_AF-A0A8T2AI18-F1
#
_entry.id   AF-A0A8T2AI18-F1
#
_cell.length_a   1.000
_cell.length_b   1.000
_cell.length_c   1.000
_cell.angle_alpha   90.00
_cell.angle_beta   90.00
_cell.angle_gamma   90.00
#
_symmetry.space_group_name_H-M   'P 1'
#
loop_
_entity.id
_entity.type
_entity.pdbx_description
1 polymer ?
#
loop_
_entity_poly.entity_id
_entity_poly.type
_entity_poly.pdbx_seq_one_letter_code
_entity_poly.pdbx_strand_id
1 'polypeptide(L)'
;MKWKRLENVPYAICSDLVTFRRRFYASFLSRNTFVIDPYSLEVTLLMPSRHKQLNYLVASGNDELFLVEVTIPNFEVIDFSRFTCIVSRLDEEGGKWVEVTNLGNRVFFIGHFVNVSCSTKELPDGCGLMGNTILFTNEPTFAYKYGVDTGNAGDDLNCWRSTRENSVSILNTSPVLALQVER
;
A
#
# COMPACT_ATOMS: atom_id res chain seq x y z
N MET A 1 8.68 33.27 0.67
CA MET A 1 8.89 31.86 0.30
C MET A 1 9.27 31.83 -1.18
N LYS A 2 10.34 31.11 -1.57
CA LYS A 2 10.72 30.93 -2.98
C LYS A 2 10.47 29.47 -3.36
N TRP A 3 9.69 29.23 -4.40
CA TRP A 3 9.42 27.89 -4.92
C TRP A 3 10.41 27.58 -6.04
N LYS A 4 10.96 26.35 -6.04
CA LYS A 4 11.76 25.82 -7.15
C LYS A 4 11.04 24.62 -7.72
N ARG A 5 10.84 24.62 -9.03
CA ARG A 5 10.30 23.47 -9.74
C ARG A 5 11.36 22.38 -9.79
N LEU A 6 10.97 21.15 -9.46
CA LEU A 6 11.83 19.99 -9.65
C LEU A 6 11.86 19.64 -11.15
N GLU A 7 13.06 19.41 -11.65
CA GLU A 7 13.28 18.90 -13.00
C GLU A 7 13.15 17.37 -13.02
N ASN A 8 12.95 16.77 -14.20
CA ASN A 8 12.84 15.31 -14.39
C ASN A 8 11.65 14.62 -13.67
N VAL A 9 10.70 15.40 -13.15
CA VAL A 9 9.41 14.87 -12.67
C VAL A 9 8.50 14.62 -13.88
N PRO A 10 7.87 13.44 -13.99
CA PRO A 10 6.97 13.14 -15.11
C PRO A 10 5.78 14.12 -15.13
N TYR A 11 5.29 14.43 -16.33
CA TYR A 11 4.03 15.17 -16.48
C TYR A 11 2.84 14.23 -16.24
N ALA A 12 2.64 13.84 -14.98
CA ALA A 12 1.61 12.92 -14.52
C ALA A 12 1.11 13.33 -13.13
N ILE A 13 -0.06 12.79 -12.75
CA ILE A 13 -0.63 12.99 -11.42
C ILE A 13 0.20 12.16 -10.42
N CYS A 14 0.73 12.82 -9.39
CA CYS A 14 1.32 12.18 -8.22
C CYS A 14 0.19 11.52 -7.42
N SER A 15 0.29 10.21 -7.22
CA SER A 15 -0.70 9.41 -6.49
C SER A 15 -0.33 9.22 -5.02
N ASP A 16 0.96 9.24 -4.69
CA ASP A 16 1.44 9.06 -3.33
C ASP A 16 2.81 9.72 -3.13
N LEU A 17 3.06 10.20 -1.91
CA LEU A 17 4.32 10.82 -1.51
C LEU A 17 4.64 10.45 -0.07
N VAL A 18 5.72 9.68 0.13
CA VAL A 18 6.14 9.24 1.46
C VAL A 18 7.58 9.66 1.74
N THR A 19 7.90 9.83 3.03
CA THR A 19 9.27 10.02 3.50
C THR A 19 9.84 8.69 3.97
N PHE A 20 11.02 8.33 3.50
CA PHE A 20 11.74 7.14 3.93
C PHE A 20 13.24 7.43 3.92
N ARG A 21 13.92 7.14 5.04
CA ARG A 21 15.38 7.34 5.20
C ARG A 21 15.86 8.72 4.72
N ARG A 22 15.14 9.76 5.12
CA ARG A 22 15.42 11.18 4.80
C ARG A 22 15.33 11.53 3.31
N ARG A 23 14.71 10.70 2.49
CA ARG A 23 14.38 11.00 1.09
C ARG A 23 12.87 11.00 0.91
N PHE A 24 12.41 11.64 -0.17
CA PHE A 24 11.02 11.54 -0.58
C PHE A 24 10.89 10.48 -1.67
N TYR A 25 9.84 9.69 -1.60
CA TYR A 25 9.46 8.71 -2.60
C TYR A 25 8.09 9.07 -3.13
N ALA A 26 8.00 9.31 -4.43
CA ALA A 26 6.77 9.73 -5.08
C ALA A 26 6.33 8.65 -6.07
N SER A 27 5.09 8.19 -5.96
CA SER A 27 4.44 7.35 -6.98
C SER A 27 3.55 8.22 -7.86
N PHE A 28 3.51 7.90 -9.15
CA PHE A 28 2.67 8.60 -10.11
C PHE A 28 1.67 7.63 -10.75
N LEU A 29 0.54 8.14 -11.24
CA LEU A 29 -0.42 7.35 -12.02
C LEU A 29 0.18 6.77 -13.31
N SER A 30 1.30 7.33 -13.79
CA SER A 30 2.12 6.72 -14.84
C SER A 30 2.86 5.45 -14.39
N ARG A 31 2.64 5.01 -13.15
CA ARG A 31 3.13 3.78 -12.51
C ARG A 31 4.62 3.75 -12.24
N ASN A 32 5.27 4.90 -12.37
CA ASN A 32 6.67 5.09 -12.04
C ASN A 32 6.79 5.58 -10.59
N THR A 33 7.80 5.08 -9.88
CA THR A 33 8.18 5.59 -8.57
C THR A 33 9.51 6.33 -8.69
N PHE A 34 9.60 7.50 -8.07
CA PHE A 34 10.81 8.33 -8.08
C PHE A 34 11.29 8.58 -6.67
N VAL A 35 12.61 8.62 -6.52
CA VAL A 35 13.28 9.12 -5.32
C VAL A 35 13.67 10.56 -5.55
N ILE A 36 13.43 11.41 -4.56
CA ILE A 36 13.81 12.81 -4.56
C ILE A 36 14.75 13.04 -3.38
N ASP A 37 15.97 13.46 -3.69
CA ASP A 37 16.92 13.91 -2.66
C ASP A 37 16.55 15.34 -2.23
N PRO A 38 16.26 15.57 -0.93
CA PRO A 38 15.81 16.88 -0.46
C PRO A 38 16.89 17.97 -0.51
N TYR A 39 18.16 17.60 -0.58
CA TYR A 39 19.29 18.53 -0.57
C TYR A 39 19.76 18.89 -1.97
N SER A 40 19.93 17.90 -2.85
CA SER A 40 20.33 18.15 -4.24
C SER A 40 19.14 18.50 -5.14
N LEU A 41 17.91 18.14 -4.72
CA LEU A 41 16.69 18.22 -5.53
C LEU A 41 16.76 17.35 -6.79
N GLU A 42 17.63 16.35 -6.77
CA GLU A 42 17.75 15.35 -7.84
C GLU A 42 16.59 14.37 -7.77
N VAL A 43 16.01 14.08 -8.93
CA VAL A 43 14.88 13.16 -9.09
C VAL A 43 15.37 11.95 -9.87
N THR A 44 15.33 10.78 -9.23
CA THR A 44 15.82 9.52 -9.81
C THR A 44 14.65 8.55 -9.98
N LEU A 45 14.50 7.98 -11.17
CA LEU A 45 13.53 6.92 -11.43
C LEU A 45 13.97 5.61 -10.77
N LEU A 46 13.11 4.98 -9.98
CA LEU A 46 13.30 3.62 -9.51
C LEU A 46 12.94 2.62 -10.60
N MET A 47 13.54 1.42 -10.54
CA MET A 47 13.15 0.35 -11.45
C MET A 47 11.63 0.12 -11.32
N PRO A 48 10.88 0.14 -12.43
CA PRO A 48 9.46 -0.13 -12.38
C PRO A 48 9.23 -1.54 -11.87
N SER A 49 8.17 -1.72 -11.09
CA SER A 49 7.67 -3.04 -10.75
C SER A 49 7.18 -3.76 -12.01
N ARG A 50 7.14 -5.09 -11.94
CA ARG A 50 6.68 -5.92 -13.07
C ARG A 50 5.17 -5.84 -13.27
N HIS A 51 4.44 -5.47 -12.23
CA HIS A 51 2.98 -5.37 -12.24
C HIS A 51 2.53 -3.98 -12.70
N LYS A 52 1.46 -3.91 -13.49
CA LYS A 52 1.09 -2.69 -14.25
C LYS A 52 -0.16 -1.99 -13.71
N GLN A 53 -0.30 -1.81 -12.39
CA GLN A 53 -1.59 -1.39 -11.80
C GLN A 53 -1.50 -0.26 -10.74
N LEU A 54 -2.53 -0.08 -9.89
CA LEU A 54 -2.55 0.99 -8.88
C LEU A 54 -1.50 0.71 -7.81
N ASN A 55 -0.74 1.73 -7.42
CA ASN A 55 0.44 1.56 -6.59
C ASN A 55 0.39 2.47 -5.36
N TYR A 56 0.53 1.88 -4.18
CA TYR A 56 0.53 2.57 -2.89
C TYR A 56 1.89 2.36 -2.21
N LEU A 57 2.50 3.44 -1.71
CA LEU A 57 3.73 3.38 -0.96
C LEU A 57 3.40 3.30 0.53
N VAL A 58 4.04 2.38 1.24
CA VAL A 58 3.86 2.21 2.69
C VAL A 58 5.24 2.20 3.36
N ALA A 59 5.56 3.27 4.07
CA ALA A 59 6.77 3.32 4.89
C ALA A 59 6.54 2.63 6.24
N SER A 60 7.39 1.66 6.56
CA SER A 60 7.45 1.04 7.90
C SER A 60 8.56 1.71 8.69
N GLY A 61 8.27 2.93 9.19
CA GLY A 61 9.27 3.78 9.82
C GLY A 61 10.38 4.17 8.83
N ASN A 62 11.63 4.10 9.28
CA ASN A 62 12.81 4.29 8.43
C ASN A 62 13.52 2.97 8.06
N ASP A 63 12.94 1.83 8.41
CA ASP A 63 13.61 0.55 8.24
C ASP A 63 13.35 -0.05 6.87
N GLU A 64 12.08 -0.08 6.45
CA GLU A 64 11.64 -0.67 5.18
C GLU A 64 10.60 0.21 4.48
N LEU A 65 10.63 0.21 3.14
CA LEU A 65 9.62 0.81 2.28
C LEU A 65 8.96 -0.27 1.42
N PHE A 66 7.64 -0.26 1.36
CA PHE A 66 6.85 -1.21 0.60
C PHE A 66 6.06 -0.52 -0.51
N LEU A 67 5.87 -1.26 -1.60
CA LEU A 67 5.00 -0.95 -2.72
C LEU A 67 3.88 -1.99 -2.73
N VAL A 68 2.64 -1.54 -2.58
CA VAL A 68 1.44 -2.39 -2.71
C VAL A 68 0.79 -2.08 -4.05
N GLU A 69 0.78 -3.09 -4.91
CA GLU A 69 0.28 -3.00 -6.28
C GLU A 69 -1.04 -3.74 -6.39
N VAL A 70 -2.09 -3.06 -6.86
CA VAL A 70 -3.47 -3.57 -6.81
C VAL A 70 -3.99 -3.93 -8.19
N THR A 71 -4.18 -5.24 -8.35
CA THR A 71 -5.12 -6.03 -9.14
C THR A 71 -6.55 -5.52 -9.34
N ILE A 72 -6.90 -4.57 -10.23
CA ILE A 72 -8.32 -4.28 -10.52
C ILE A 72 -8.79 -5.16 -11.69
N PRO A 73 -9.68 -6.13 -11.43
CA PRO A 73 -10.25 -6.95 -12.51
C PRO A 73 -11.22 -6.13 -13.36
N ASN A 74 -11.31 -6.46 -14.65
CA ASN A 74 -12.14 -5.73 -15.61
C ASN A 74 -13.63 -6.10 -15.41
N PHE A 75 -14.38 -5.25 -14.70
CA PHE A 75 -15.82 -5.43 -14.46
C PHE A 75 -16.59 -4.12 -14.65
N GLU A 76 -17.88 -4.23 -14.93
CA GLU A 76 -18.81 -3.08 -15.06
C GLU A 76 -19.02 -2.35 -13.73
N VAL A 77 -18.84 -3.04 -12.60
CA VAL A 77 -18.95 -2.50 -11.24
C VAL A 77 -17.65 -2.75 -10.48
N ILE A 78 -17.13 -1.72 -9.82
CA ILE A 78 -15.94 -1.81 -8.97
C ILE A 78 -16.30 -2.59 -7.71
N ASP A 79 -15.78 -3.81 -7.59
CA ASP A 79 -15.91 -4.64 -6.39
C ASP A 79 -14.52 -4.82 -5.75
N PHE A 80 -14.28 -4.07 -4.69
CA PHE A 80 -13.03 -4.11 -3.94
C PHE A 80 -12.74 -5.50 -3.38
N SER A 81 -13.74 -6.32 -3.04
CA SER A 81 -13.50 -7.68 -2.54
C SER A 81 -12.78 -8.58 -3.55
N ARG A 82 -12.83 -8.23 -4.84
CA ARG A 82 -12.22 -9.00 -5.93
C ARG A 82 -10.86 -8.49 -6.34
N PHE A 83 -10.36 -7.45 -5.67
CA PHE A 83 -9.02 -6.98 -5.96
C PHE A 83 -8.01 -8.02 -5.49
N THR A 84 -6.90 -8.10 -6.20
CA THR A 84 -5.72 -8.82 -5.73
C THR A 84 -4.60 -7.84 -5.52
N CYS A 85 -3.67 -8.13 -4.62
CA CYS A 85 -2.49 -7.28 -4.45
C CYS A 85 -1.21 -8.11 -4.56
N ILE A 86 -0.17 -7.45 -5.03
CA ILE A 86 1.22 -7.87 -4.84
C ILE A 86 1.89 -6.85 -3.95
N VAL A 87 2.67 -7.31 -2.99
CA VAL A 87 3.47 -6.43 -2.14
C VAL A 87 4.93 -6.67 -2.46
N SER A 88 5.66 -5.59 -2.66
CA SER A 88 7.11 -5.62 -2.84
C SER A 88 7.79 -4.71 -1.83
N ARG A 89 8.96 -5.12 -1.34
CA ARG A 89 9.85 -4.30 -0.52
C ARG A 89 10.93 -3.67 -1.41
N LEU A 90 11.30 -2.43 -1.13
CA LEU A 90 12.43 -1.78 -1.79
C LEU A 90 13.75 -2.45 -1.35
N ASP A 91 14.52 -2.92 -2.32
CA ASP A 91 15.95 -3.19 -2.19
C ASP A 91 16.71 -1.93 -2.60
N GLU A 92 17.22 -1.20 -1.61
CA GLU A 92 17.90 0.08 -1.84
C GLU A 92 19.23 -0.07 -2.57
N GLU A 93 19.97 -1.16 -2.33
CA GLU A 93 21.25 -1.40 -3.01
C GLU A 93 21.02 -1.62 -4.51
N GLY A 94 19.96 -2.35 -4.84
CA GLY A 94 19.58 -2.64 -6.23
C GLY A 94 18.65 -1.60 -6.87
N GLY A 95 18.10 -0.64 -6.12
CA GLY A 95 17.09 0.30 -6.60
C GLY A 95 15.83 -0.37 -7.17
N LYS A 96 15.48 -1.55 -6.66
CA LYS A 96 14.47 -2.46 -7.24
C LYS A 96 13.46 -2.93 -6.21
N TRP A 97 12.30 -3.34 -6.70
CA TRP A 97 11.23 -3.92 -5.89
C TRP A 97 11.36 -5.44 -5.83
N VAL A 98 11.31 -6.00 -4.62
CA VAL A 98 11.38 -7.44 -4.36
C VAL A 98 10.08 -7.89 -3.71
N GLU A 99 9.35 -8.79 -4.38
CA GLU A 99 8.07 -9.31 -3.87
C GLU A 99 8.22 -9.99 -2.51
N VAL A 100 7.23 -9.75 -1.64
CA VAL A 100 7.14 -10.33 -0.30
C VAL A 100 5.75 -10.92 -0.05
N THR A 101 5.73 -12.06 0.62
CA THR A 101 4.51 -12.81 0.95
C THR A 101 4.15 -12.69 2.44
N ASN A 102 5.04 -12.07 3.22
CA ASN A 102 4.91 -11.96 4.66
C ASN A 102 5.38 -10.58 5.16
N LEU A 103 4.49 -9.86 5.84
CA LEU A 103 4.72 -8.56 6.47
C LEU A 103 5.08 -8.69 7.96
N GLY A 104 5.12 -9.91 8.49
CA GLY A 104 5.40 -10.20 9.88
C GLY A 104 4.23 -9.79 10.78
N ASN A 105 4.52 -9.10 11.88
CA ASN A 105 3.53 -8.64 12.84
C ASN A 105 2.87 -7.30 12.46
N ARG A 106 2.98 -6.88 11.20
CA ARG A 106 2.51 -5.57 10.71
C ARG A 106 1.14 -5.66 10.06
N VAL A 107 0.41 -4.56 10.17
CA VAL A 107 -0.82 -4.27 9.43
C VAL A 107 -0.57 -3.02 8.60
N PHE A 108 -0.90 -3.07 7.32
CA PHE A 108 -0.88 -1.89 6.45
C PHE A 108 -2.29 -1.32 6.35
N PHE A 109 -2.45 -0.04 6.61
CA PHE A 109 -3.69 0.71 6.36
C PHE A 109 -3.47 1.55 5.10
N ILE A 110 -4.34 1.39 4.10
CA ILE A 110 -4.20 2.03 2.78
C ILE A 110 -5.52 2.71 2.40
N GLY A 111 -5.47 3.99 2.04
CA GLY A 111 -6.65 4.73 1.57
C GLY A 111 -6.88 6.05 2.33
N HIS A 112 -8.16 6.30 2.66
CA HIS A 112 -8.82 7.49 3.24
C HIS A 112 -8.00 8.76 3.60
N PHE A 113 -6.85 8.63 4.27
CA PHE A 113 -5.99 9.77 4.62
C PHE A 113 -4.56 9.60 4.14
N VAL A 114 -3.94 8.49 4.52
CA VAL A 114 -2.53 8.20 4.28
C VAL A 114 -2.29 6.70 4.41
N ASN A 115 -1.25 6.23 3.75
CA ASN A 115 -0.81 4.86 3.85
C ASN A 115 0.13 4.71 5.05
N VAL A 116 -0.20 3.83 5.99
CA VAL A 116 0.60 3.63 7.21
C VAL A 116 0.81 2.16 7.52
N SER A 117 1.98 1.85 8.06
CA SER A 117 2.26 0.55 8.66
C SER A 117 2.22 0.68 10.18
N CYS A 118 1.47 -0.21 10.83
CA CYS A 118 1.44 -0.32 12.28
C CYS A 118 1.87 -1.72 12.70
N SER A 119 2.54 -1.82 13.85
CA SER A 119 2.70 -3.10 14.51
C SER A 119 1.37 -3.52 15.14
N THR A 120 1.02 -4.80 15.07
CA THR A 120 -0.07 -5.37 15.88
C THR A 120 0.05 -5.08 17.36
N LYS A 121 1.27 -4.87 17.88
CA LYS A 121 1.51 -4.50 19.29
C LYS A 121 1.11 -3.06 19.61
N GLU A 122 0.98 -2.21 18.59
CA GLU A 122 0.53 -0.82 18.72
C GLU A 122 -0.99 -0.71 18.58
N LEU A 123 -1.65 -1.78 18.14
CA LEU A 123 -3.10 -1.82 17.99
C LEU A 123 -3.76 -2.25 19.31
N PRO A 124 -4.97 -1.73 19.62
CA PRO A 124 -5.71 -2.17 20.78
C PRO A 124 -5.99 -3.67 20.77
N ASP A 125 -5.92 -4.30 21.94
CA ASP A 125 -6.31 -5.69 22.11
C ASP A 125 -7.75 -5.91 21.63
N GLY A 126 -7.98 -6.97 20.86
CA GLY A 126 -9.30 -7.32 20.35
C GLY A 126 -9.80 -6.44 19.18
N CYS A 127 -8.94 -5.64 18.54
CA CYS A 127 -9.31 -4.86 17.34
C CYS A 127 -9.55 -5.71 16.08
N GLY A 128 -9.50 -7.04 16.17
CA GLY A 128 -9.72 -7.99 15.06
C GLY A 128 -8.56 -8.06 14.06
N LEU A 129 -7.68 -7.07 13.97
CA LEU A 129 -6.61 -7.07 12.99
C LEU A 129 -5.41 -7.89 13.47
N MET A 130 -4.98 -8.83 12.63
CA MET A 130 -3.78 -9.66 12.86
C MET A 130 -2.62 -9.21 11.98
N GLY A 131 -1.41 -9.62 12.35
CA GLY A 131 -0.22 -9.36 11.53
C GLY A 131 -0.34 -10.01 10.16
N ASN A 132 0.49 -9.55 9.22
CA ASN A 132 0.47 -10.01 7.85
C ASN A 132 -0.87 -9.70 7.14
N THR A 133 -1.39 -8.49 7.36
CA THR A 133 -2.69 -8.03 6.83
C THR A 133 -2.55 -6.66 6.16
N ILE A 134 -3.26 -6.47 5.05
CA ILE A 134 -3.47 -5.15 4.44
C ILE A 134 -4.95 -4.81 4.62
N LEU A 135 -5.26 -3.64 5.15
CA LEU A 135 -6.61 -3.13 5.28
C LEU A 135 -6.77 -1.91 4.38
N PHE A 136 -7.62 -2.03 3.36
CA PHE A 136 -8.06 -0.86 2.61
C PHE A 136 -9.17 -0.16 3.39
N THR A 137 -8.97 1.14 3.62
CA THR A 137 -9.85 1.98 4.44
C THR A 137 -10.73 2.90 3.59
N ASN A 138 -10.95 2.56 2.32
CA ASN A 138 -11.95 3.20 1.48
C ASN A 138 -13.26 2.45 1.67
N GLU A 139 -14.41 3.11 1.72
CA GLU A 139 -15.70 2.43 1.90
C GLU A 139 -16.06 1.59 0.64
N PRO A 140 -16.32 0.27 0.76
CA PRO A 140 -16.29 -0.58 1.96
C PRO A 140 -14.88 -1.10 2.30
N THR A 141 -14.63 -1.31 3.60
CA THR A 141 -13.38 -1.81 4.15
C THR A 141 -13.16 -3.30 3.88
N PHE A 142 -11.99 -3.65 3.34
CA PHE A 142 -11.59 -5.03 3.09
C PHE A 142 -10.20 -5.32 3.64
N ALA A 143 -10.09 -6.36 4.44
CA ALA A 143 -8.82 -6.92 4.86
C ALA A 143 -8.32 -7.90 3.80
N TYR A 144 -7.01 -7.93 3.55
CA TYR A 144 -6.37 -8.80 2.59
C TYR A 144 -5.27 -9.60 3.25
N LYS A 145 -5.21 -10.88 2.90
CA LYS A 145 -4.18 -11.82 3.33
C LYS A 145 -3.55 -12.51 2.13
N TYR A 146 -2.29 -12.89 2.27
CA TYR A 146 -1.59 -13.66 1.25
C TYR A 146 -2.08 -15.11 1.22
N GLY A 147 -2.28 -15.67 0.02
CA GLY A 147 -2.57 -17.10 -0.14
C GLY A 147 -3.97 -17.53 0.28
N VAL A 148 -4.95 -16.64 0.29
CA VAL A 148 -6.35 -17.01 0.57
C VAL A 148 -6.89 -17.90 -0.55
N ASP A 149 -7.38 -19.07 -0.16
CA ASP A 149 -8.12 -19.99 -1.02
C ASP A 149 -9.59 -19.57 -1.10
N THR A 150 -10.06 -19.31 -2.31
CA THR A 150 -11.45 -18.90 -2.59
C THR A 150 -12.35 -20.09 -2.93
N GLY A 151 -11.79 -21.30 -3.02
CA GLY A 151 -12.47 -22.50 -3.51
C GLY A 151 -12.54 -22.57 -5.05
N ASN A 152 -12.06 -21.57 -5.77
CA ASN A 152 -12.01 -21.58 -7.23
C ASN A 152 -10.70 -22.22 -7.71
N ALA A 153 -10.80 -23.34 -8.45
CA ALA A 153 -9.65 -24.11 -8.91
C ALA A 153 -8.69 -23.38 -9.87
N GLY A 154 -9.03 -22.17 -10.34
CA GLY A 154 -8.22 -21.34 -11.23
C GLY A 154 -7.54 -20.13 -10.55
N ASP A 155 -7.71 -19.96 -9.24
CA ASP A 155 -7.20 -18.79 -8.53
C ASP A 155 -5.70 -18.92 -8.23
N ASP A 156 -4.90 -17.93 -8.66
CA ASP A 156 -3.47 -17.86 -8.33
C ASP A 156 -3.27 -17.58 -6.84
N LEU A 157 -2.81 -18.56 -6.06
CA LEU A 157 -2.56 -18.39 -4.63
C LEU A 157 -1.37 -17.46 -4.32
N ASN A 158 -0.57 -17.06 -5.30
CA ASN A 158 0.62 -16.24 -5.08
C ASN A 158 0.33 -14.73 -4.97
N CYS A 159 -0.84 -14.36 -4.45
CA CYS A 159 -1.22 -12.96 -4.28
C CYS A 159 -2.01 -12.73 -2.98
N TRP A 160 -2.18 -11.45 -2.65
CA TRP A 160 -3.01 -10.99 -1.55
C TRP A 160 -4.46 -10.86 -2.01
N ARG A 161 -5.40 -11.47 -1.29
CA ARG A 161 -6.84 -11.43 -1.60
C ARG A 161 -7.65 -11.01 -0.39
N SER A 162 -8.84 -10.47 -0.65
CA SER A 162 -9.76 -10.09 0.42
C SER A 162 -10.16 -11.30 1.28
N THR A 163 -10.39 -11.05 2.56
CA THR A 163 -10.88 -12.02 3.53
C THR A 163 -11.96 -11.41 4.39
N ARG A 164 -12.90 -12.24 4.84
CA ARG A 164 -13.94 -11.87 5.80
C ARG A 164 -13.61 -12.23 7.25
N GLU A 165 -12.45 -12.83 7.52
CA GLU A 165 -12.10 -13.32 8.86
C GLU A 165 -12.11 -12.24 9.95
N ASN A 166 -11.88 -10.98 9.59
CA ASN A 166 -11.81 -9.86 10.53
C ASN A 166 -12.40 -8.60 9.89
N SER A 167 -13.67 -8.66 9.49
CA SER A 167 -14.32 -7.50 8.90
C SER A 167 -14.42 -6.38 9.93
N VAL A 168 -13.97 -5.20 9.51
CA VAL A 168 -14.08 -3.96 10.25
C VAL A 168 -14.89 -3.00 9.41
N SER A 169 -15.68 -2.13 10.03
CA SER A 169 -16.44 -1.07 9.37
C SER A 169 -15.92 0.30 9.82
N ILE A 170 -16.14 1.31 8.98
CA ILE A 170 -15.79 2.70 9.30
C ILE A 170 -16.91 3.28 10.17
N LEU A 171 -16.56 3.66 11.40
CA LEU A 171 -17.48 4.30 12.35
C LEU A 171 -17.50 5.82 12.18
N ASN A 172 -16.33 6.40 11.92
CA ASN A 172 -16.16 7.84 11.74
C ASN A 172 -14.90 8.12 10.93
N THR A 173 -14.89 9.20 10.18
CA THR A 173 -13.75 9.66 9.39
C THR A 173 -13.21 11.01 9.89
N SER A 174 -13.86 11.69 10.83
CA SER A 174 -13.43 13.03 11.29
C SER A 174 -13.46 13.18 12.82
N PRO A 175 -12.39 13.69 13.45
CA PRO A 175 -11.13 14.19 12.86
C PRO A 175 -10.11 13.08 12.55
N VAL A 176 -10.42 11.84 12.93
CA VAL A 176 -9.58 10.65 12.74
C VAL A 176 -10.43 9.51 12.20
N LEU A 177 -9.79 8.56 11.52
CA LEU A 177 -10.44 7.32 11.09
C LEU A 177 -10.67 6.42 12.31
N ALA A 178 -11.93 6.15 12.63
CA ALA A 178 -12.34 5.20 13.64
C ALA A 178 -12.92 3.95 12.98
N LEU A 179 -12.37 2.79 13.33
CA LEU A 179 -12.78 1.48 12.83
C LEU A 179 -13.44 0.68 13.94
N GLN A 180 -14.46 -0.09 13.59
CA GLN A 180 -15.16 -0.99 14.51
C GLN A 180 -15.18 -2.41 13.95
N VAL A 181 -14.84 -3.40 14.77
CA VAL A 181 -14.97 -4.82 14.42
C VAL A 181 -16.46 -5.17 14.26
N GLU A 182 -16.81 -5.78 13.14
CA GLU A 182 -18.16 -6.27 12.90
C GLU A 182 -18.41 -7.52 13.77
N ARG A 183 -19.60 -7.62 14.35
CA ARG A 183 -20.02 -8.75 15.20
C ARG A 183 -20.76 -9.82 14.42
#